data_AF-A0A7V4WFG8-F1
#
_entry.id   AF-A0A7V4WFG8-F1
#
_cell.length_a   1.000
_cell.length_b   1.000
_cell.length_c   1.000
_cell.angle_alpha   90.00
_cell.angle_beta   90.00
_cell.angle_gamma   90.00
#
_symmetry.space_group_name_H-M   'P 1'
#
loop_
_entity.id
_entity.type
_entity.pdbx_description
1 polymer ?
#
loop_
_entity_poly.entity_id
_entity_poly.type
_entity_poly.pdbx_seq_one_letter_code
_entity_poly.pdbx_strand_id
1 'polypeptide(L)' 'PRPSIMEILKLLPKTNCKECGQPTCMVFATQVAESAKGPEDCPPIGEENSKKLAEYLGRFKLDF' A
#
# COMPACT_ATOMS: atom_id res chain seq x y z
N PRO A 1 6.88 -8.07 -12.88
CA PRO A 1 6.26 -6.75 -13.20
C PRO A 1 6.17 -5.84 -11.97
N ARG A 2 6.03 -4.51 -12.09
CA ARG A 2 5.90 -3.61 -10.92
C ARG A 2 4.43 -3.46 -10.49
N PRO A 3 4.12 -3.43 -9.18
CA PRO A 3 2.79 -3.07 -8.69
C PRO A 3 2.34 -1.69 -9.19
N SER A 4 1.05 -1.56 -9.49
CA SER A 4 0.42 -0.29 -9.88
C SER A 4 0.13 0.56 -8.66
N ILE A 5 0.66 1.78 -8.64
CA ILE A 5 0.41 2.78 -7.59
C ILE A 5 -1.09 3.05 -7.43
N MET A 6 -1.84 3.11 -8.55
CA MET A 6 -3.27 3.38 -8.53
C MET A 6 -4.08 2.23 -7.92
N GLU A 7 -3.68 0.97 -8.14
CA GLU A 7 -4.31 -0.19 -7.50
C GLU A 7 -4.03 -0.22 -6.00
N ILE A 8 -2.82 0.14 -5.58
CA ILE A 8 -2.48 0.29 -4.15
C ILE A 8 -3.32 1.40 -3.53
N LEU A 9 -3.37 2.59 -4.16
CA LEU A 9 -4.13 3.74 -3.65
C LEU A 9 -5.62 3.44 -3.51
N LYS A 10 -6.21 2.60 -4.37
CA LYS A 10 -7.62 2.18 -4.27
C LYS A 10 -7.92 1.42 -2.98
N LEU A 11 -6.95 0.70 -2.43
CA LEU A 11 -7.08 -0.08 -1.19
C LEU A 11 -6.76 0.75 0.07
N LEU A 12 -6.27 1.97 -0.08
CA LEU A 12 -6.01 2.85 1.06
C LEU A 12 -7.28 3.62 1.49
N PRO A 13 -7.35 4.10 2.74
CA PRO A 13 -8.45 4.94 3.22
C PRO A 13 -8.56 6.31 2.53
N LYS A 14 -7.50 6.77 1.87
CA LYS A 14 -7.41 8.08 1.16
C LYS A 14 -7.70 9.30 2.04
N THR A 15 -7.50 9.19 3.34
CA THR A 15 -7.72 10.28 4.30
C THR A 15 -6.58 11.30 4.35
N ASN A 16 -5.40 10.96 3.81
CA ASN A 16 -4.16 11.73 3.96
C ASN A 16 -3.84 12.09 5.43
N CYS A 17 -4.16 11.19 6.38
CA CYS A 17 -4.04 11.45 7.82
C CYS A 17 -2.60 11.65 8.32
N LYS A 18 -1.59 11.19 7.57
CA LYS A 18 -0.15 11.23 7.89
C LYS A 18 0.29 10.35 9.07
N GLU A 19 -0.57 9.49 9.59
CA GLU A 19 -0.22 8.57 10.69
C GLU A 19 0.89 7.57 10.32
N CYS A 20 1.08 7.28 9.03
CA CYS A 20 2.18 6.47 8.50
C CYS A 20 3.48 7.24 8.23
N GLY A 21 3.52 8.53 8.59
CA GLY A 21 4.64 9.45 8.38
C GLY A 21 4.77 10.01 6.95
N GLN A 22 3.83 9.69 6.04
CA GLN A 22 3.85 10.17 4.65
C GLN A 22 2.94 11.39 4.44
N PRO A 23 3.31 12.34 3.56
CA PRO A 23 2.54 13.57 3.36
C PRO A 23 1.17 13.33 2.71
N THR A 24 1.02 12.27 1.92
CA THR A 24 -0.25 11.86 1.28
C THR A 24 -0.33 10.34 1.15
N CYS A 25 -1.54 9.81 0.97
CA CYS A 25 -1.77 8.40 0.64
C CYS A 25 -1.13 8.01 -0.70
N MET A 26 -0.99 8.95 -1.64
CA MET A 26 -0.29 8.71 -2.91
C MET A 26 1.19 8.42 -2.68
N VAL A 27 1.86 9.20 -1.83
CA VAL A 27 3.29 8.96 -1.49
C VAL A 27 3.47 7.62 -0.79
N PHE A 28 2.56 7.28 0.13
CA PHE A 28 2.54 5.95 0.73
C PHE A 28 2.38 4.85 -0.33
N ALA A 29 1.44 4.99 -1.27
CA ALA A 29 1.22 4.02 -2.35
C ALA A 29 2.46 3.85 -3.25
N THR A 30 3.18 4.94 -3.55
CA THR A 30 4.45 4.89 -4.28
C THR A 30 5.50 4.07 -3.53
N GLN A 31 5.68 4.33 -2.22
CA GLN A 31 6.65 3.58 -1.40
C GLN A 31 6.30 2.09 -1.29
N VAL A 32 5.02 1.75 -1.23
CA VAL A 32 4.58 0.35 -1.27
C VAL A 32 4.89 -0.28 -2.63
N ALA A 33 4.68 0.43 -3.75
CA ALA A 33 5.03 -0.06 -5.10
C ALA A 33 6.55 -0.25 -5.30
N GLU A 34 7.36 0.45 -4.50
CA GLU A 34 8.82 0.33 -4.44
C GLU A 34 9.31 -0.70 -3.41
N SER A 35 8.40 -1.40 -2.73
CA SER A 35 8.69 -2.34 -1.63
C SER A 35 9.39 -1.69 -0.42
N ALA A 36 9.32 -0.38 -0.28
CA ALA A 36 9.85 0.37 0.88
C ALA A 36 8.89 0.38 2.09
N LYS A 37 7.60 0.09 1.84
CA LYS A 37 6.56 -0.06 2.88
C LYS A 37 5.62 -1.22 2.54
N GLY A 38 4.94 -1.74 3.56
CA GLY A 38 3.91 -2.77 3.47
C GLY A 38 2.52 -2.29 3.92
N PRO A 39 1.48 -3.11 3.74
CA PRO A 39 0.13 -2.83 4.24
C PRO A 39 0.08 -2.43 5.73
N GLU A 40 0.90 -3.09 6.56
CA GLU A 40 1.04 -2.89 8.00
C GLU A 40 1.53 -1.48 8.38
N ASP A 41 2.17 -0.77 7.44
CA ASP A 41 2.67 0.58 7.66
C ASP A 41 1.59 1.67 7.55
N CYS A 42 0.34 1.32 7.21
CA CYS A 42 -0.79 2.24 7.20
C CYS A 42 -1.75 1.93 8.36
N PRO A 43 -1.62 2.60 9.53
CA PRO A 43 -2.45 2.32 10.69
C PRO A 43 -3.98 2.32 10.44
N PRO A 44 -4.54 3.23 9.61
CA PRO A 44 -5.98 3.27 9.39
C PRO A 44 -6.49 2.36 8.26
N ILE A 45 -5.65 1.53 7.62
CA ILE A 45 -6.05 0.74 6.44
C ILE A 45 -7.19 -0.24 6.72
N GLY A 46 -7.29 -0.75 7.95
CA GLY A 46 -8.25 -1.78 8.33
C GLY A 46 -7.84 -3.18 7.85
N GLU A 47 -8.30 -4.20 8.56
CA GLU A 47 -7.88 -5.59 8.33
C GLU A 47 -8.20 -6.09 6.91
N GLU A 48 -9.41 -5.84 6.42
CA GLU A 48 -9.86 -6.31 5.11
C GLU A 48 -9.00 -5.75 3.96
N ASN A 49 -8.75 -4.44 3.95
CA ASN A 49 -7.95 -3.81 2.90
C ASN A 49 -6.46 -4.11 3.07
N SER A 50 -5.97 -4.27 4.30
CA SER A 50 -4.61 -4.74 4.56
C SER A 50 -4.37 -6.09 3.91
N LYS A 51 -5.29 -7.04 4.11
CA LYS A 51 -5.23 -8.37 3.51
C LYS A 51 -5.30 -8.32 1.98
N LYS A 52 -6.23 -7.56 1.41
CA LYS A 52 -6.33 -7.37 -0.05
C LYS A 52 -5.04 -6.79 -0.64
N LEU A 53 -4.42 -5.83 0.05
CA LEU A 53 -3.17 -5.23 -0.40
C LEU A 53 -2.02 -6.23 -0.31
N ALA A 54 -1.92 -7.02 0.76
CA ALA A 54 -0.94 -8.08 0.89
C ALA A 54 -1.06 -9.13 -0.24
N GLU A 55 -2.28 -9.58 -0.53
CA GLU A 55 -2.57 -10.53 -1.62
C GLU A 55 -2.22 -9.95 -3.00
N TYR A 56 -2.53 -8.67 -3.23
CA TYR A 56 -2.17 -7.96 -4.46
C TYR A 56 -0.65 -7.91 -4.65
N LEU A 57 0.08 -7.48 -3.62
CA LEU A 57 1.54 -7.38 -3.65
C LEU A 57 2.21 -8.76 -3.80
N GLY A 58 1.62 -9.80 -3.23
CA GLY A 58 2.08 -11.18 -3.34
C GLY A 58 2.25 -11.66 -4.79
N ARG A 59 1.44 -11.15 -5.72
CA ARG A 59 1.52 -11.49 -7.17
C ARG A 59 2.82 -11.06 -7.84
N PHE A 60 3.54 -10.10 -7.24
CA PHE A 60 4.77 -9.54 -7.78
C PHE A 60 6.01 -10.00 -6.99
N LYS A 61 5.82 -10.53 -5.78
CA LYS A 61 6.88 -11.15 -4.97
C LYS A 61 7.21 -12.59 -5.38
N LEU A 62 6.50 -13.16 -6.36
CA LEU A 62 6.75 -14.50 -6.90
C LEU A 62 7.77 -14.49 -8.06
N ASP A 63 8.28 -13.32 -8.43
CA ASP A 63 9.23 -13.13 -9.54
C ASP A 63 10.71 -13.34 -9.10
N PHE A 64 11.00 -14.27 -8.18
CA PHE A 64 12.38 -14.63 -7.80
C PHE A 64 12.97 -15.71 -8.71
#